data_AF-A0A349AN51-F1
#
_entry.id   AF-A0A349AN51-F1
#
_cell.length_a   1.000
_cell.length_b   1.000
_cell.length_c   1.000
_cell.angle_alpha   90.00
_cell.angle_beta   90.00
_cell.angle_gamma   90.00
#
_symmetry.space_group_name_H-M   'P 1'
#
loop_
_entity.id
_entity.type
_entity.pdbx_description
1 polymer ?
#
loop_
_entity_poly.entity_id
_entity_poly.type
_entity_poly.pdbx_seq_one_letter_code
_entity_poly.pdbx_strand_id
1 'polypeptide(L)'
;MCFSAGASFAGGAIISAVGVAAQTKVVKPSQRFFAVIPFFFGFQQVAEGVLWVTLGSAKYPVLQDAATYIFLATALVIWPVMVPLSVRLMEEVKRRKQILT
;
A
#
# COMPACT_ATOMS: atom_id res chain seq x y z
N MET A 1 0.57 -9.85 5.09
CA MET A 1 0.33 -11.28 5.34
C MET A 1 0.85 -11.99 4.11
N CYS A 2 1.94 -12.74 4.22
CA CYS A 2 2.57 -13.36 3.06
C CYS A 2 2.10 -14.80 2.91
N PHE A 3 1.24 -15.07 1.92
CA PHE A 3 0.54 -16.36 1.81
C PHE A 3 0.98 -17.16 0.58
N SER A 4 0.74 -16.65 -0.64
CA SER A 4 1.13 -17.29 -1.90
C SER A 4 1.09 -16.30 -3.07
N ALA A 5 1.82 -16.59 -4.15
CA ALA A 5 1.83 -15.74 -5.35
C ALA A 5 0.41 -15.43 -5.87
N GLY A 6 -0.43 -16.45 -6.02
CA GLY A 6 -1.80 -16.29 -6.50
C GLY A 6 -2.66 -15.43 -5.58
N ALA A 7 -2.52 -15.59 -4.26
CA ALA A 7 -3.23 -14.78 -3.29
C ALA A 7 -2.78 -13.30 -3.33
N SER A 8 -1.47 -13.04 -3.46
CA SER A 8 -0.94 -11.68 -3.53
C SER A 8 -1.39 -10.96 -4.81
N PHE A 9 -1.38 -11.63 -5.98
CA PHE A 9 -1.89 -11.01 -7.22
C PHE A 9 -3.41 -10.78 -7.19
N ALA A 10 -4.19 -11.76 -6.71
CA ALA A 10 -5.64 -11.61 -6.57
C ALA A 10 -5.98 -10.48 -5.57
N GLY A 11 -5.30 -10.45 -4.43
CA GLY A 11 -5.41 -9.39 -3.45
C GLY A 11 -5.05 -8.02 -4.06
N GLY A 12 -3.92 -7.93 -4.76
CA GLY A 12 -3.50 -6.71 -5.46
C GLY A 12 -4.55 -6.19 -6.43
N ALA A 13 -5.16 -7.06 -7.24
CA ALA A 13 -6.22 -6.69 -8.18
C ALA A 13 -7.49 -6.20 -7.46
N ILE A 14 -7.99 -6.96 -6.48
CA ILE A 14 -9.20 -6.62 -5.72
C ILE A 14 -9.01 -5.29 -4.98
N ILE A 15 -7.87 -5.14 -4.29
CA ILE A 15 -7.58 -3.95 -3.49
C ILE A 15 -7.41 -2.73 -4.38
N SER A 16 -6.78 -2.87 -5.55
CA SER A 16 -6.66 -1.78 -6.51
C SER A 16 -8.03 -1.35 -7.04
N ALA A 17 -8.92 -2.30 -7.34
CA ALA A 17 -10.30 -2.00 -7.75
C ALA A 17 -11.08 -1.28 -6.64
N VAL A 18 -10.92 -1.71 -5.38
CA VAL A 18 -11.48 -1.03 -4.21
C VAL A 18 -10.89 0.38 -4.06
N GLY A 19 -9.60 0.59 -4.35
CA GLY A 19 -8.97 1.91 -4.38
C GLY A 19 -9.61 2.84 -5.40
N VAL A 20 -9.86 2.37 -6.63
CA VAL A 20 -10.59 3.14 -7.65
C VAL A 20 -11.98 3.51 -7.14
N ALA A 21 -12.72 2.54 -6.61
CA ALA A 21 -14.05 2.77 -6.06
C ALA A 21 -14.01 3.80 -4.91
N ALA A 22 -13.06 3.68 -3.98
CA ALA A 22 -12.87 4.59 -2.87
C ALA A 22 -12.62 6.02 -3.37
N GLN A 23 -11.76 6.18 -4.38
CA GLN A 23 -11.42 7.49 -4.95
C GLN A 23 -12.64 8.18 -5.60
N THR A 24 -13.49 7.42 -6.30
CA THR A 24 -14.72 7.97 -6.90
C THR A 24 -15.77 8.41 -5.88
N LYS A 25 -15.69 7.90 -4.64
CA LYS A 25 -16.61 8.22 -3.55
C LYS A 25 -16.11 9.33 -2.63
N VAL A 26 -14.93 9.90 -2.90
CA VAL A 26 -14.38 10.97 -2.07
C VAL A 26 -15.13 12.28 -2.28
N VAL A 27 -15.81 12.75 -1.23
CA VAL A 27 -16.52 14.04 -1.23
C VAL A 27 -15.63 15.16 -0.67
N LYS A 28 -14.86 14.89 0.39
CA LYS A 28 -14.00 15.90 1.04
C LYS A 28 -12.54 15.78 0.56
N PRO A 29 -11.85 16.90 0.26
CA PRO A 29 -10.45 16.86 -0.15
C PRO A 29 -9.52 16.24 0.91
N SER A 30 -9.86 16.37 2.20
CA SER A 30 -9.13 15.75 3.32
C SER A 30 -9.14 14.21 3.28
N GLN A 31 -10.14 13.60 2.64
CA GLN A 31 -10.27 12.15 2.56
C GLN A 31 -9.52 11.54 1.36
N ARG A 32 -9.08 12.37 0.40
CA ARG A 32 -8.39 11.91 -0.81
C ARG A 32 -7.09 11.20 -0.48
N PHE A 33 -6.33 11.71 0.48
CA PHE A 33 -5.04 11.12 0.85
C PHE A 33 -5.21 9.71 1.45
N PHE A 34 -6.28 9.50 2.20
CA PHE A 34 -6.63 8.19 2.74
C PHE A 34 -7.17 7.24 1.67
N ALA A 35 -7.96 7.74 0.72
CA ALA A 35 -8.53 6.94 -0.36
C ALA A 35 -7.49 6.41 -1.36
N VAL A 36 -6.26 6.97 -1.36
CA VAL A 36 -5.14 6.49 -2.16
C VAL A 36 -4.41 5.30 -1.50
N ILE A 37 -4.60 5.06 -0.19
CA ILE A 37 -3.93 3.98 0.55
C ILE A 37 -4.12 2.59 -0.10
N PRO A 38 -5.33 2.19 -0.55
CA PRO A 38 -5.52 0.90 -1.21
C PRO A 38 -4.69 0.75 -2.50
N PHE A 39 -4.43 1.82 -3.24
CA PHE A 39 -3.58 1.73 -4.44
C PHE A 39 -2.13 1.40 -4.09
N PHE A 40 -1.56 2.06 -3.08
CA PHE A 40 -0.22 1.74 -2.60
C PHE A 40 -0.14 0.32 -2.06
N PHE A 41 -1.17 -0.13 -1.34
CA PHE A 41 -1.22 -1.50 -0.84
C PHE A 41 -1.36 -2.52 -1.97
N GLY A 42 -2.18 -2.25 -2.99
CA GLY A 42 -2.29 -3.09 -4.18
C GLY A 42 -0.97 -3.22 -4.93
N PHE A 43 -0.23 -2.11 -5.07
CA PHE A 43 1.11 -2.12 -5.65
C PHE A 43 2.10 -2.97 -4.83
N GLN A 44 2.06 -2.85 -3.50
CA GLN A 44 2.87 -3.68 -2.61
C GLN A 44 2.52 -5.17 -2.72
N GLN A 45 1.24 -5.52 -2.90
CA GLN A 45 0.78 -6.90 -3.09
C GLN A 45 1.27 -7.50 -4.42
N VAL A 46 1.33 -6.70 -5.48
CA VAL A 46 1.93 -7.14 -6.75
C VAL A 46 3.42 -7.40 -6.58
N ALA A 47 4.16 -6.53 -5.89
CA ALA A 47 5.58 -6.75 -5.58
C ALA A 47 5.79 -8.02 -4.74
N GLU A 48 4.93 -8.28 -3.76
CA GLU A 48 4.95 -9.51 -2.97
C GLU A 48 4.66 -10.76 -3.82
N GLY A 49 3.72 -10.68 -4.76
CA GLY A 49 3.43 -11.75 -5.71
C GLY A 49 4.64 -12.08 -6.60
N VAL A 50 5.34 -11.05 -7.07
CA VAL A 50 6.60 -11.21 -7.82
C VAL A 50 7.67 -11.86 -6.94
N LEU A 51 7.81 -11.44 -5.68
CA LEU A 51 8.72 -12.06 -4.73
C LEU A 51 8.45 -13.56 -4.60
N TRP A 52 7.20 -13.96 -4.40
CA TRP A 52 6.84 -15.38 -4.30
C TRP A 52 7.20 -16.20 -5.55
N VAL A 53 7.09 -15.61 -6.75
CA VAL A 53 7.48 -16.31 -8.00
C VAL A 53 8.99 -16.44 -8.12
N THR A 54 9.73 -15.42 -7.66
CA THR A 54 11.20 -15.41 -7.74
C THR A 54 11.86 -16.23 -6.62
N LEU A 55 11.26 -16.28 -5.43
CA LEU A 55 11.71 -17.05 -4.27
C LEU A 55 11.61 -18.54 -4.59
N GLY A 56 12.74 -19.16 -4.92
CA GLY A 56 12.85 -20.57 -5.32
C GLY A 56 13.31 -20.78 -6.77
N SER A 57 13.34 -19.71 -7.57
CA SER A 57 13.87 -19.73 -8.93
C SER A 57 15.11 -18.86 -9.03
N ALA A 58 16.31 -19.43 -9.00
CA ALA A 58 17.59 -18.71 -9.15
C ALA A 58 17.79 -18.02 -10.52
N LYS A 59 16.74 -17.97 -11.35
CA LYS A 59 16.76 -17.42 -12.72
C LYS A 59 16.69 -15.90 -12.78
N TYR A 60 16.15 -15.24 -11.75
CA TYR A 60 15.84 -13.79 -11.83
C TYR A 60 16.27 -13.01 -10.57
N PRO A 61 17.57 -12.96 -10.25
CA PRO A 61 18.07 -12.29 -9.03
C PRO A 61 17.75 -10.79 -9.01
N VAL A 62 17.91 -10.09 -10.15
CA VAL A 62 17.65 -8.63 -10.23
C VAL A 62 16.18 -8.30 -9.97
N LEU A 63 15.26 -9.13 -10.46
CA LEU A 63 13.82 -8.92 -10.28
C LEU A 63 13.42 -9.17 -8.81
N GLN A 64 14.02 -10.18 -8.18
CA GLN A 64 13.83 -10.47 -6.76
C GLN A 64 14.31 -9.31 -5.88
N ASP A 65 15.50 -8.79 -6.15
CA ASP A 65 16.06 -7.66 -5.39
C ASP A 65 15.19 -6.41 -5.54
N ALA A 66 14.82 -6.07 -6.78
CA ALA A 66 13.95 -4.93 -7.05
C ALA A 66 12.60 -5.06 -6.32
N ALA A 67 11.95 -6.24 -6.40
CA ALA A 67 10.69 -6.47 -5.71
C ALA A 67 10.84 -6.42 -4.18
N THR A 68 11.98 -6.88 -3.65
CA THR A 68 12.32 -6.83 -2.21
C THR A 68 12.44 -5.39 -1.75
N TYR A 69 13.21 -4.57 -2.47
CA TYR A 69 13.38 -3.16 -2.14
C TYR A 69 12.06 -2.39 -2.24
N ILE A 70 11.24 -2.64 -3.27
CA ILE A 70 9.93 -2.01 -3.41
C ILE A 70 9.02 -2.38 -2.22
N PHE A 71 8.96 -3.67 -1.88
CA PHE A 71 8.16 -4.15 -0.77
C PHE A 71 8.61 -3.51 0.56
N LEU A 72 9.91 -3.54 0.86
CA LEU A 72 10.47 -2.99 2.09
C LEU A 72 10.38 -1.47 2.17
N ALA A 73 10.66 -0.74 1.09
CA ALA A 73 10.52 0.71 1.06
C ALA A 73 9.07 1.13 1.29
N THR A 74 8.12 0.39 0.71
CA THR A 74 6.70 0.64 0.98
C THR A 74 6.37 0.35 2.45
N ALA A 75 6.77 -0.81 2.97
CA ALA A 75 6.54 -1.24 4.36
C ALA A 75 7.13 -0.30 5.42
N LEU A 76 8.38 0.13 5.23
CA LEU A 76 9.17 0.82 6.25
C LEU A 76 9.20 2.34 6.10
N VAL A 77 8.95 2.87 4.90
CA VAL A 77 9.03 4.31 4.64
C VAL A 77 7.65 4.85 4.31
N ILE A 78 6.97 4.27 3.32
CA ILE A 78 5.69 4.80 2.84
C ILE A 78 4.62 4.64 3.92
N TRP A 79 4.43 3.44 4.50
CA TRP A 79 3.39 3.24 5.52
C TRP A 79 3.57 4.11 6.78
N PRO A 80 4.75 4.18 7.41
CA PRO A 80 4.93 4.97 8.62
C PRO A 80 4.75 6.47 8.41
N VAL A 81 4.97 6.99 7.20
CA VAL A 81 4.75 8.41 6.89
C VAL A 81 3.30 8.66 6.45
N MET A 82 2.79 7.83 5.55
CA MET A 82 1.49 8.03 4.90
C MET A 82 0.32 7.85 5.87
N VAL A 83 0.36 6.85 6.76
CA VAL A 83 -0.72 6.57 7.72
C VAL A 83 -0.95 7.74 8.66
N PRO A 84 0.02 8.22 9.46
CA PRO A 84 -0.21 9.34 10.37
C PRO A 84 -0.60 10.62 9.62
N LEU A 85 -0.01 10.86 8.44
CA LEU A 85 -0.37 12.02 7.63
C LEU A 85 -1.82 11.97 7.15
N SER A 86 -2.29 10.79 6.69
CA SER A 86 -3.68 10.61 6.26
C SER A 86 -4.68 10.85 7.40
N VAL A 87 -4.39 10.32 8.59
CA VAL A 87 -5.24 10.48 9.78
C VAL A 87 -5.26 11.94 10.23
N ARG A 88 -4.10 12.60 10.25
CA ARG A 88 -4.00 14.02 10.62
C ARG A 88 -4.71 14.96 9.64
N LEU A 89 -4.75 14.62 8.36
CA LEU A 89 -5.47 15.38 7.33
C LEU A 89 -7.00 15.19 7.44
N MET A 90 -7.46 14.00 7.81
CA MET A 90 -8.87 13.70 8.06
C MET A 90 -9.41 14.28 9.38
N GLU A 91 -8.55 14.47 10.38
CA GLU A 91 -8.97 15.01 11.69
C GLU A 91 -9.41 16.47 11.60
N GLU A 92 -10.67 16.73 11.96
CA GLU A 92 -11.29 18.06 11.97
C GLU A 92 -11.07 18.78 13.32
N VAL A 93 -10.88 18.04 14.42
CA VAL A 93 -10.72 18.63 15.77
C VAL A 93 -9.28 19.09 15.98
N LYS A 94 -9.07 20.41 16.05
CA LYS A 94 -7.74 21.04 16.24
C LYS A 94 -6.93 20.46 17.41
N ARG A 95 -7.58 20.18 18.54
CA ARG A 95 -6.93 19.65 19.75
C ARG A 95 -6.44 18.20 19.59
N ARG A 96 -7.16 17.37 18.82
CA ARG A 96 -6.77 15.97 18.51
C ARG A 96 -5.67 15.93 17.45
N LYS A 97 -5.71 16.86 16.49
CA LYS A 97 -4.69 17.03 15.45
C LYS A 97 -3.28 17.31 16.01
N GLN A 98 -3.19 17.87 17.22
CA GLN A 98 -1.91 18.13 17.90
C GLN A 98 -1.33 16.90 18.62
N ILE A 99 -2.14 15.88 18.89
CA ILE A 99 -1.71 14.64 19.56
C ILE A 99 -1.31 13.57 18.52
N LEU A 100 -1.79 13.70 17.27
CA LEU A 100 -1.58 12.75 16.17
C LEU A 100 -0.26 12.99 15.41
N THR A 101 0.79 13.52 16.05
CA THR A 101 2.14 13.70 15.48
C THR A 101 3.17 13.61 16.60
#